data_AF-A0A1I6Q9D5-F1
#
_entry.id   AF-A0A1I6Q9D5-F1
#
_cell.length_a   1.000
_cell.length_b   1.000
_cell.length_c   1.000
_cell.angle_alpha   90.00
_cell.angle_beta   90.00
_cell.angle_gamma   90.00
#
_symmetry.space_group_name_H-M   'P 1'
#
loop_
_entity.id
_entity.type
_entity.pdbx_description
1 polymer ?
#
loop_
_entity_poly.entity_id
_entity_poly.type
_entity_poly.pdbx_seq_one_letter_code
_entity_poly.pdbx_strand_id
1 'polypeptide(L)'
;MNKDFKTPPKSAKKLTQPETLVQYFSELVGQPFILTGKTRTDGSNIRKLIASTLEKHSLPELAEQGEFEIVPPKAKGVPKIVREFIDTYIVTSGTSYNLQVWNRIPATETLLIKYESGESLKCNDVRFVFVRIDTEKNVVASVIILTPEYIEQKFGKFGKPTIKHQLLISGKVRKDIYGSEDKILSFPDSKKLSYQIRHDYEPPKSGMVEEPDIKHLFSIGLLKKMVAEKLIGFKLDAAATKNRGQALEKKVLELLGYEVNENDLLYGAFPDIRNQLLEVKVQDSPTVDLGKFSPEKEEIVIEDSNLTTFDVRYLIALTNPKTEIIEGIILSPGEKLGELFSYVSAESYKCQRAIPMSFFEKYYGKSVFNPS
;
A
#
# COMPACT_ATOMS: atom_id res chain seq x y z
N MET A 1 -9.07 18.63 9.02
CA MET A 1 -8.05 19.43 8.34
C MET A 1 -8.79 20.44 7.49
N ASN A 2 -8.48 21.71 7.68
CA ASN A 2 -9.05 22.80 6.89
C ASN A 2 -8.89 22.53 5.38
N LYS A 3 -9.92 22.85 4.59
CA LYS A 3 -9.91 22.73 3.13
C LYS A 3 -8.81 23.59 2.50
N ASP A 4 -8.43 24.68 3.15
CA ASP A 4 -7.38 25.60 2.70
C ASP A 4 -6.02 24.92 2.53
N PHE A 5 -5.74 23.86 3.28
CA PHE A 5 -4.52 23.06 3.07
C PHE A 5 -4.49 22.29 1.76
N LYS A 6 -5.58 22.28 0.98
CA LYS A 6 -5.62 21.74 -0.38
C LYS A 6 -5.30 22.77 -1.46
N THR A 7 -5.26 24.04 -1.09
CA THR A 7 -4.89 25.14 -1.98
C THR A 7 -3.41 25.48 -1.77
N PRO A 8 -2.62 25.67 -2.84
CA PRO A 8 -1.22 26.06 -2.72
C PRO A 8 -1.06 27.48 -2.15
N PRO A 9 0.17 27.85 -1.74
CA PRO A 9 0.45 29.24 -1.42
C PRO A 9 0.38 30.10 -2.68
N LYS A 10 0.20 31.41 -2.54
CA LYS A 10 0.16 32.40 -3.63
C LYS A 10 1.40 32.41 -4.53
N SER A 11 2.52 31.95 -4.00
CA SER A 11 3.79 31.82 -4.72
C SER A 11 4.64 30.74 -4.06
N ALA A 12 5.45 30.05 -4.85
CA ALA A 12 6.42 29.08 -4.36
C ALA A 12 7.39 29.69 -3.32
N LYS A 13 7.72 30.99 -3.45
CA LYS A 13 8.63 31.71 -2.53
C LYS A 13 7.99 32.02 -1.18
N LYS A 14 6.67 31.87 -1.05
CA LYS A 14 5.93 32.13 0.19
C LYS A 14 5.85 30.92 1.12
N LEU A 15 6.40 29.77 0.73
CA LEU A 15 6.52 28.63 1.63
C LEU A 15 7.32 29.02 2.89
N THR A 16 6.87 28.53 4.05
CA THR A 16 7.58 28.77 5.32
C THR A 16 8.99 28.18 5.25
N GLN A 17 9.99 28.90 5.77
CA GLN A 17 11.37 28.39 5.77
C GLN A 17 11.48 27.10 6.58
N PRO A 18 12.28 26.10 6.15
CA PRO A 18 12.38 24.82 6.86
C PRO A 18 12.81 24.95 8.32
N GLU A 19 13.69 25.88 8.64
CA GLU A 19 14.16 26.17 10.00
C GLU A 19 13.01 26.66 10.89
N THR A 20 12.10 27.46 10.33
CA THR A 20 10.89 27.90 11.02
C THR A 20 9.92 26.74 11.23
N LEU A 21 9.75 25.85 10.24
CA LEU A 21 8.94 24.65 10.42
C LEU A 21 9.48 23.72 11.51
N VAL A 22 10.81 23.61 11.64
CA VAL A 22 11.44 22.87 12.73
C VAL A 22 11.02 23.42 14.09
N GLN A 23 10.99 24.74 14.25
CA GLN A 23 10.53 25.39 15.48
C GLN A 23 9.05 25.09 15.72
N TYR A 24 8.19 25.22 14.71
CA TYR A 24 6.76 24.92 14.83
C TYR A 24 6.53 23.47 15.28
N PHE A 25 7.19 22.50 14.64
CA PHE A 25 7.02 21.09 14.97
C PHE A 25 7.77 20.63 16.23
N SER A 26 8.60 21.48 16.83
CA SER A 26 9.25 21.15 18.11
C SER A 26 8.25 20.94 19.25
N GLU A 27 7.09 21.63 19.20
CA GLU A 27 6.03 21.48 20.20
C GLU A 27 5.38 20.09 20.19
N LEU A 28 5.51 19.35 19.07
CA LEU A 28 4.95 18.02 18.92
C LEU A 28 5.77 16.98 19.65
N VAL A 29 7.07 17.21 19.84
CA VAL A 29 7.96 16.25 20.50
C VAL A 29 7.52 16.04 21.95
N GLY A 30 7.34 14.79 22.34
CA GLY A 30 6.83 14.39 23.65
C GLY A 30 5.30 14.40 23.77
N GLN A 31 4.56 14.89 22.76
CA GLN A 31 3.09 14.87 22.80
C GLN A 31 2.56 13.44 22.67
N PRO A 32 1.48 13.09 23.38
CA PRO A 32 0.82 11.79 23.23
C PRO A 32 0.33 11.56 21.80
N PHE A 33 0.61 10.37 21.26
CA PHE A 33 0.07 9.90 19.99
C PHE A 33 -0.09 8.38 20.03
N ILE A 34 -1.33 7.93 20.11
CA ILE A 34 -1.67 6.51 20.17
C ILE A 34 -1.97 6.00 18.75
N LEU A 35 -1.23 4.99 18.32
CA LEU A 35 -1.49 4.31 17.05
C LEU A 35 -2.75 3.45 17.17
N THR A 36 -3.65 3.57 16.20
CA THR A 36 -4.84 2.71 16.08
C THR A 36 -4.52 1.36 15.45
N GLY A 37 -3.32 1.22 14.88
CA GLY A 37 -2.89 0.06 14.10
C GLY A 37 -3.48 0.02 12.68
N LYS A 38 -4.41 0.93 12.36
CA LYS A 38 -4.99 1.09 11.03
C LYS A 38 -4.20 2.14 10.25
N THR A 39 -3.29 1.69 9.38
CA THR A 39 -2.33 2.56 8.65
C THR A 39 -2.96 3.80 8.00
N ARG A 40 -4.14 3.67 7.36
CA ARG A 40 -4.83 4.80 6.72
C ARG A 40 -5.37 5.81 7.74
N THR A 41 -5.87 5.32 8.87
CA THR A 41 -6.37 6.14 9.97
C THR A 41 -5.22 6.85 10.65
N ASP A 42 -4.15 6.14 11.00
CA ASP A 42 -2.97 6.71 11.62
C ASP A 42 -2.34 7.78 10.72
N GLY A 43 -2.16 7.48 9.42
CA GLY A 43 -1.68 8.45 8.43
C GLY A 43 -2.62 9.66 8.22
N SER A 44 -3.92 9.53 8.51
CA SER A 44 -4.85 10.68 8.52
C SER A 44 -4.70 11.49 9.80
N ASN A 45 -4.58 10.84 10.95
CA ASN A 45 -4.42 11.47 12.26
C ASN A 45 -3.12 12.26 12.34
N ILE A 46 -2.00 11.71 11.89
CA ILE A 46 -0.72 12.44 11.90
C ILE A 46 -0.77 13.69 11.02
N ARG A 47 -1.45 13.61 9.87
CA ARG A 47 -1.59 14.72 8.95
C ARG A 47 -2.44 15.83 9.56
N LYS A 48 -3.49 15.47 10.30
CA LYS A 48 -4.30 16.42 11.07
C LYS A 48 -3.47 17.07 12.17
N LEU A 49 -2.62 16.32 12.87
CA LEU A 49 -1.73 16.84 13.91
C LEU A 49 -0.73 17.87 13.36
N ILE A 50 -0.08 17.54 12.23
CA ILE A 50 0.81 18.48 11.53
C ILE A 50 0.04 19.72 11.07
N ALA A 51 -1.13 19.55 10.46
CA ALA A 51 -1.95 20.67 10.01
C ALA A 51 -2.41 21.57 11.17
N SER A 52 -2.85 20.99 12.30
CA SER A 52 -3.26 21.78 13.48
C SER A 52 -2.11 22.51 14.13
N THR A 53 -0.89 21.98 14.02
CA THR A 53 0.33 22.67 14.49
C THR A 53 0.60 23.89 13.60
N LEU A 54 0.54 23.71 12.28
CA LEU A 54 0.71 24.80 11.31
C LEU A 54 -0.35 25.91 11.50
N GLU A 55 -1.60 25.55 11.80
CA GLU A 55 -2.70 26.50 12.04
C GLU A 55 -2.49 27.43 13.25
N LYS A 56 -1.59 27.08 14.19
CA LYS A 56 -1.24 27.97 15.33
C LYS A 56 -0.34 29.13 14.93
N HIS A 57 0.21 29.10 13.71
CA HIS A 57 1.16 30.07 13.21
C HIS A 57 0.66 30.77 11.95
N SER A 58 1.32 31.85 11.57
CA SER A 58 1.03 32.54 10.31
C SER A 58 1.31 31.61 9.12
N LEU A 59 0.25 31.27 8.40
CA LEU A 59 0.33 30.43 7.20
C LEU A 59 0.59 31.29 5.96
N PRO A 60 1.27 30.74 4.93
CA PRO A 60 1.40 31.38 3.63
C PRO A 60 0.04 31.80 3.08
N GLU A 61 -0.05 32.97 2.46
CA GLU A 61 -1.26 33.43 1.76
C GLU A 61 -1.65 32.40 0.69
N LEU A 62 -2.94 32.13 0.53
CA LEU A 62 -3.43 31.19 -0.48
C LEU A 62 -3.33 31.80 -1.88
N ALA A 63 -3.08 30.96 -2.87
CA ALA A 63 -3.33 31.33 -4.26
C ALA A 63 -4.84 31.39 -4.51
N GLU A 64 -5.28 32.36 -5.29
CA GLU A 64 -6.68 32.45 -5.72
C GLU A 64 -6.96 31.45 -6.85
N GLN A 65 -8.24 31.13 -7.05
CA GLN A 65 -8.64 30.24 -8.12
C GLN A 65 -8.36 30.91 -9.48
N GLY A 66 -7.60 30.24 -10.33
CA GLY A 66 -7.14 30.79 -11.61
C GLY A 66 -5.64 31.15 -11.60
N GLU A 67 -5.09 31.54 -10.45
CA GLU A 67 -3.67 31.93 -10.35
C GLU A 67 -2.69 30.74 -10.39
N PHE A 68 -3.21 29.51 -10.34
CA PHE A 68 -2.42 28.29 -10.37
C PHE A 68 -3.13 27.14 -11.10
N GLU A 69 -2.31 26.22 -11.58
CA GLU A 69 -2.71 24.96 -12.19
C GLU A 69 -2.05 23.79 -11.45
N ILE A 70 -2.85 22.81 -11.03
CA ILE A 70 -2.33 21.51 -10.58
C ILE A 70 -2.09 20.65 -11.81
N VAL A 71 -0.82 20.41 -12.13
CA VAL A 71 -0.40 19.77 -13.38
C VAL A 71 -0.80 18.28 -13.44
N PRO A 72 -0.60 17.46 -12.39
CA PRO A 72 -0.96 16.05 -12.45
C PRO A 72 -2.48 15.83 -12.45
N PRO A 73 -3.03 14.96 -13.33
CA PRO A 73 -4.44 14.62 -13.33
C PRO A 73 -4.91 14.12 -11.95
N LYS A 74 -6.09 14.62 -11.52
CA LYS A 74 -6.68 14.31 -10.21
C LYS A 74 -5.75 14.63 -9.02
N ALA A 75 -4.78 15.53 -9.21
CA ALA A 75 -3.75 15.89 -8.22
C ALA A 75 -2.95 14.67 -7.72
N LYS A 76 -2.75 13.64 -8.57
CA LYS A 76 -1.91 12.49 -8.22
C LYS A 76 -0.47 12.94 -7.96
N GLY A 77 0.13 12.46 -6.88
CA GLY A 77 1.51 12.78 -6.50
C GLY A 77 1.68 14.13 -5.81
N VAL A 78 0.67 15.02 -5.84
CA VAL A 78 0.70 16.30 -5.11
C VAL A 78 0.64 16.05 -3.60
N PRO A 79 1.46 16.73 -2.78
CA PRO A 79 1.47 16.55 -1.34
C PRO A 79 0.11 16.80 -0.70
N LYS A 80 -0.19 16.12 0.42
CA LYS A 80 -1.52 16.24 1.02
C LYS A 80 -1.75 17.56 1.76
N ILE A 81 -0.70 18.24 2.20
CA ILE A 81 -0.73 19.59 2.76
C ILE A 81 -0.11 20.52 1.70
N VAL A 82 -0.92 20.96 0.74
CA VAL A 82 -0.48 21.70 -0.46
C VAL A 82 0.00 23.10 -0.13
N ARG A 83 -0.67 23.78 0.81
CA ARG A 83 -0.35 25.15 1.26
C ARG A 83 1.08 25.31 1.78
N GLU A 84 1.59 24.25 2.38
CA GLU A 84 2.97 24.13 2.85
C GLU A 84 3.69 23.00 2.11
N PHE A 85 3.20 22.53 0.98
CA PHE A 85 3.87 21.53 0.14
C PHE A 85 4.54 20.35 0.89
N ILE A 86 3.84 19.84 1.92
CA ILE A 86 4.32 18.83 2.87
C ILE A 86 3.62 17.49 2.61
N ASP A 87 4.43 16.43 2.60
CA ASP A 87 3.96 15.06 2.80
C ASP A 87 4.42 14.52 4.16
N THR A 88 3.49 13.87 4.85
CA THR A 88 3.68 13.37 6.21
C THR A 88 3.85 11.86 6.23
N TYR A 89 4.83 11.38 6.99
CA TYR A 89 5.16 9.97 7.13
C TYR A 89 5.22 9.60 8.61
N ILE A 90 4.70 8.42 8.96
CA ILE A 90 4.81 7.87 10.32
C ILE A 90 5.98 6.89 10.33
N VAL A 91 6.87 7.03 11.30
CA VAL A 91 8.00 6.15 11.54
C VAL A 91 7.85 5.49 12.90
N THR A 92 7.85 4.16 12.96
CA THR A 92 7.74 3.38 14.20
C THR A 92 9.05 2.64 14.48
N SER A 93 9.02 1.45 15.07
CA SER A 93 10.19 0.59 15.29
C SER A 93 10.59 -0.22 14.04
N GLY A 94 11.77 -0.86 14.09
CA GLY A 94 12.30 -1.75 13.06
C GLY A 94 13.80 -1.58 12.85
N THR A 95 14.36 -2.23 11.84
CA THR A 95 15.76 -2.05 11.42
C THR A 95 15.93 -1.01 10.31
N SER A 96 14.92 -0.89 9.44
CA SER A 96 14.89 0.08 8.35
C SER A 96 13.47 0.59 8.09
N TYR A 97 13.34 1.88 7.78
CA TYR A 97 12.11 2.49 7.32
C TYR A 97 12.04 2.43 5.78
N ASN A 98 10.98 1.83 5.25
CA ASN A 98 10.74 1.80 3.81
C ASN A 98 9.85 2.97 3.39
N LEU A 99 10.46 4.10 3.05
CA LEU A 99 9.79 5.26 2.47
C LEU A 99 9.16 4.88 1.12
N GLN A 100 7.87 5.15 0.98
CA GLN A 100 7.14 4.94 -0.28
C GLN A 100 6.50 6.25 -0.73
N VAL A 101 6.90 6.71 -1.91
CA VAL A 101 6.35 7.91 -2.54
C VAL A 101 5.47 7.49 -3.70
N TRP A 102 4.22 7.94 -3.69
CA TRP A 102 3.23 7.54 -4.68
C TRP A 102 3.07 8.59 -5.76
N ASN A 103 3.05 8.15 -7.01
CA ASN A 103 2.69 8.92 -8.20
C ASN A 103 3.56 10.17 -8.48
N ARG A 104 4.78 10.19 -7.95
CA ARG A 104 5.84 11.13 -8.36
C ARG A 104 7.21 10.48 -8.20
N ILE A 105 8.16 10.87 -9.04
CA ILE A 105 9.58 10.55 -8.86
C ILE A 105 10.17 11.69 -8.02
N PRO A 106 10.65 11.44 -6.79
CA PRO A 106 11.25 12.49 -5.98
C PRO A 106 12.58 12.97 -6.57
N ALA A 107 13.05 14.14 -6.13
CA ALA A 107 14.33 14.74 -6.55
C ALA A 107 14.42 15.03 -8.07
N THR A 108 13.28 15.22 -8.73
CA THR A 108 13.20 15.65 -10.13
C THR A 108 12.55 17.02 -10.25
N GLU A 109 12.85 17.71 -11.35
CA GLU A 109 12.25 19.01 -11.70
C GLU A 109 10.83 18.88 -12.30
N THR A 110 10.17 17.72 -12.12
CA THR A 110 8.82 17.49 -12.66
C THR A 110 7.81 18.40 -11.96
N LEU A 111 7.05 19.16 -12.75
CA LEU A 111 6.05 20.12 -12.27
C LEU A 111 4.89 19.41 -11.54
N LEU A 112 4.53 19.95 -10.38
CA LEU A 112 3.32 19.56 -9.64
C LEU A 112 2.30 20.70 -9.61
N ILE A 113 2.77 21.94 -9.48
CA ILE A 113 1.93 23.15 -9.51
C ILE A 113 2.63 24.21 -10.36
N LYS A 114 1.88 24.86 -11.24
CA LYS A 114 2.35 25.97 -12.06
C LYS A 114 1.53 27.22 -11.70
N TYR A 115 2.20 28.35 -11.52
CA TYR A 115 1.56 29.64 -11.25
C TYR A 115 1.49 30.49 -12.52
N GLU A 116 0.49 31.37 -12.60
CA GLU A 116 0.41 32.36 -13.70
C GLU A 116 1.62 33.30 -13.73
N SER A 117 2.24 33.55 -12.57
CA SER A 117 3.48 34.34 -12.45
C SER A 117 4.69 33.70 -13.16
N GLY A 118 4.58 32.46 -13.63
CA GLY A 118 5.67 31.67 -14.19
C GLY A 118 6.46 30.86 -13.15
N GLU A 119 6.17 31.05 -11.86
CA GLU A 119 6.73 30.23 -10.79
C GLU A 119 6.14 28.81 -10.82
N SER A 120 6.80 27.86 -10.15
CA SER A 120 6.31 26.49 -10.04
C SER A 120 6.73 25.83 -8.74
N LEU A 121 5.97 24.81 -8.34
CA LEU A 121 6.37 23.82 -7.35
C LEU A 121 6.52 22.46 -8.02
N LYS A 122 7.62 21.79 -7.74
CA LYS A 122 8.11 20.59 -8.43
C LYS A 122 8.27 19.43 -7.46
N CYS A 123 8.59 18.25 -7.97
CA CYS A 123 8.79 17.07 -7.12
C CYS A 123 9.92 17.22 -6.09
N ASN A 124 10.97 17.99 -6.39
CA ASN A 124 12.06 18.31 -5.47
C ASN A 124 11.69 19.31 -4.37
N ASP A 125 10.69 20.17 -4.59
CA ASP A 125 10.28 21.14 -3.57
C ASP A 125 9.49 20.50 -2.41
N VAL A 126 9.05 19.23 -2.57
CA VAL A 126 8.21 18.55 -1.58
C VAL A 126 8.98 18.30 -0.29
N ARG A 127 8.40 18.73 0.84
CA ARG A 127 8.97 18.53 2.17
C ARG A 127 8.45 17.24 2.80
N PHE A 128 9.36 16.33 3.12
CA PHE A 128 9.04 15.04 3.73
C PHE A 128 9.12 15.19 5.25
N VAL A 129 7.96 15.25 5.91
CA VAL A 129 7.86 15.38 7.36
C VAL A 129 7.65 13.99 7.95
N PHE A 130 8.72 13.42 8.50
CA PHE A 130 8.70 12.16 9.23
C PHE A 130 8.39 12.43 10.69
N VAL A 131 7.31 11.85 11.19
CA VAL A 131 6.97 11.87 12.61
C VAL A 131 7.26 10.50 13.19
N ARG A 132 8.26 10.43 14.04
CA ARG A 132 8.62 9.20 14.75
C ARG A 132 7.72 9.04 15.96
N ILE A 133 7.09 7.88 16.10
CA ILE A 133 6.29 7.53 17.27
C ILE A 133 7.07 6.53 18.11
N ASP A 134 7.24 6.85 19.39
CA ASP A 134 7.68 5.89 20.41
C ASP A 134 6.47 5.02 20.77
N THR A 135 6.48 3.77 20.33
CA THR A 135 5.35 2.85 20.51
C THR A 135 5.22 2.31 21.92
N GLU A 136 6.27 2.39 22.74
CA GLU A 136 6.23 1.99 24.15
C GLU A 136 5.62 3.10 25.01
N LYS A 137 6.05 4.34 24.76
CA LYS A 137 5.58 5.52 25.50
C LYS A 137 4.32 6.14 24.91
N ASN A 138 3.92 5.75 23.70
CA ASN A 138 2.82 6.35 22.95
C ASN A 138 2.94 7.87 22.79
N VAL A 139 4.15 8.34 22.46
CA VAL A 139 4.43 9.77 22.23
C VAL A 139 5.14 9.98 20.90
N VAL A 140 5.05 11.21 20.38
CA VAL A 140 5.91 11.65 19.28
C VAL A 140 7.35 11.76 19.78
N ALA A 141 8.22 10.88 19.30
CA ALA A 141 9.62 10.83 19.69
C ALA A 141 10.45 11.93 19.02
N SER A 142 10.18 12.22 17.75
CA SER A 142 10.92 13.22 16.97
C SER A 142 10.13 13.62 15.73
N VAL A 143 10.45 14.80 15.19
CA VAL A 143 9.98 15.26 13.87
C VAL A 143 11.18 15.57 13.00
N ILE A 144 11.27 14.95 11.83
CA ILE A 144 12.40 15.13 10.91
C ILE A 144 11.84 15.60 9.58
N ILE A 145 12.30 16.77 9.11
CA ILE A 145 11.95 17.32 7.81
C ILE A 145 13.10 17.08 6.85
N LEU A 146 12.86 16.33 5.77
CA LEU A 146 13.88 16.07 4.75
C LEU A 146 13.44 16.58 3.38
N THR A 147 14.41 17.02 2.57
CA THR A 147 14.21 17.22 1.13
C THR A 147 14.52 15.94 0.35
N PRO A 148 13.96 15.76 -0.86
CA PRO A 148 14.28 14.64 -1.72
C PRO A 148 15.77 14.51 -2.03
N GLU A 149 16.44 15.63 -2.28
CA GLU A 149 17.87 15.69 -2.61
C GLU A 149 18.70 15.18 -1.44
N TYR A 150 18.37 15.60 -0.22
CA TYR A 150 19.05 15.13 0.98
C TYR A 150 18.88 13.62 1.15
N ILE A 151 17.67 13.11 0.91
CA ILE A 151 17.40 11.66 0.98
C ILE A 151 18.26 10.91 -0.06
N GLU A 152 18.34 11.39 -1.30
CA GLU A 152 19.16 10.75 -2.33
C GLU A 152 20.66 10.78 -1.99
N GLN A 153 21.16 11.93 -1.49
CA GLN A 153 22.56 12.10 -1.13
C GLN A 153 22.98 11.19 0.04
N LYS A 154 22.10 10.98 1.03
CA LYS A 154 22.42 10.20 2.23
C LYS A 154 22.07 8.71 2.12
N PHE A 155 21.01 8.36 1.41
CA PHE A 155 20.46 7.00 1.38
C PHE A 155 20.37 6.39 -0.04
N GLY A 156 20.88 7.11 -1.05
CA GLY A 156 20.88 6.71 -2.45
C GLY A 156 19.59 7.06 -3.19
N LYS A 157 19.66 7.03 -4.52
CA LYS A 157 18.57 7.41 -5.44
C LYS A 157 17.30 6.60 -5.21
N PHE A 158 16.12 7.22 -5.35
CA PHE A 158 14.85 6.49 -5.25
C PHE A 158 14.78 5.32 -6.25
N GLY A 159 14.12 4.23 -5.83
CA GLY A 159 13.92 3.07 -6.69
C GLY A 159 13.06 3.43 -7.91
N LYS A 160 13.27 2.69 -9.02
CA LYS A 160 12.48 2.88 -10.25
C LYS A 160 10.98 2.78 -9.96
N PRO A 161 10.13 3.60 -10.62
CA PRO A 161 8.69 3.48 -10.51
C PRO A 161 8.21 2.05 -10.70
N THR A 162 7.51 1.53 -9.71
CA THR A 162 6.84 0.23 -9.80
C THR A 162 5.35 0.47 -9.95
N ILE A 163 4.77 0.06 -11.08
CA ILE A 163 3.33 0.15 -11.35
C ILE A 163 2.60 -0.75 -10.36
N LYS A 164 1.45 -0.26 -9.89
CA LYS A 164 0.56 -0.94 -8.96
C LYS A 164 -0.84 -1.02 -9.55
N HIS A 165 -1.21 -2.23 -9.93
CA HIS A 165 -2.55 -2.54 -10.42
C HIS A 165 -3.49 -2.78 -9.26
N GLN A 166 -4.75 -2.33 -9.42
CA GLN A 166 -5.77 -2.49 -8.40
C GLN A 166 -7.08 -2.95 -9.02
N LEU A 167 -7.75 -3.86 -8.31
CA LEU A 167 -9.09 -4.34 -8.65
C LEU A 167 -10.12 -3.69 -7.73
N LEU A 168 -11.22 -3.21 -8.27
CA LEU A 168 -12.34 -2.66 -7.49
C LEU A 168 -13.45 -3.70 -7.38
N ILE A 169 -13.73 -4.12 -6.14
CA ILE A 169 -14.87 -4.98 -5.82
C ILE A 169 -15.94 -4.11 -5.16
N SER A 170 -17.06 -3.91 -5.88
CA SER A 170 -18.12 -3.00 -5.43
C SER A 170 -18.83 -3.50 -4.17
N GLY A 171 -19.39 -2.57 -3.39
CA GLY A 171 -20.18 -2.92 -2.21
C GLY A 171 -21.44 -3.74 -2.54
N LYS A 172 -21.98 -3.63 -3.76
CA LYS A 172 -23.09 -4.46 -4.23
C LYS A 172 -22.67 -5.92 -4.35
N VAL A 173 -21.59 -6.18 -5.09
CA VAL A 173 -21.09 -7.56 -5.28
C VAL A 173 -20.72 -8.19 -3.94
N ARG A 174 -20.12 -7.43 -3.01
CA ARG A 174 -19.86 -7.93 -1.65
C ARG A 174 -21.13 -8.39 -0.94
N LYS A 175 -22.21 -7.59 -0.99
CA LYS A 175 -23.49 -7.94 -0.37
C LYS A 175 -24.11 -9.18 -1.02
N ASP A 176 -24.00 -9.29 -2.34
CA ASP A 176 -24.51 -10.45 -3.09
C ASP A 176 -23.77 -11.73 -2.64
N ILE A 177 -22.44 -11.67 -2.48
CA ILE A 177 -21.63 -12.78 -1.94
C ILE A 177 -22.03 -13.09 -0.49
N TYR A 178 -22.17 -12.09 0.37
CA TYR A 178 -22.54 -12.32 1.78
C TYR A 178 -23.94 -12.93 1.94
N GLY A 179 -24.82 -12.69 0.97
CA GLY A 179 -26.16 -13.25 0.91
C GLY A 179 -26.24 -14.64 0.26
N SER A 180 -25.15 -15.14 -0.35
CA SER A 180 -25.13 -16.51 -0.87
C SER A 180 -25.01 -17.52 0.28
N GLU A 181 -25.49 -18.74 0.05
CA GLU A 181 -25.54 -19.81 1.07
C GLU A 181 -24.15 -20.12 1.63
N ASP A 182 -23.16 -20.27 0.75
CA ASP A 182 -21.78 -20.60 1.11
C ASP A 182 -20.87 -19.39 1.34
N LYS A 183 -21.34 -18.18 1.00
CA LYS A 183 -20.57 -16.92 1.00
C LYS A 183 -19.31 -16.95 0.12
N ILE A 184 -19.28 -17.82 -0.88
CA ILE A 184 -18.12 -18.06 -1.75
C ILE A 184 -18.53 -17.86 -3.20
N LEU A 185 -17.90 -16.88 -3.86
CA LEU A 185 -17.98 -16.74 -5.30
C LEU A 185 -16.84 -17.51 -5.96
N SER A 186 -17.14 -18.59 -6.68
CA SER A 186 -16.13 -19.41 -7.34
C SER A 186 -16.39 -19.63 -8.82
N PHE A 187 -15.32 -19.66 -9.63
CA PHE A 187 -15.36 -20.00 -11.06
C PHE A 187 -14.49 -21.22 -11.35
N PRO A 188 -14.80 -22.02 -12.39
CA PRO A 188 -13.91 -23.09 -12.83
C PRO A 188 -12.52 -22.57 -13.21
N ASP A 189 -11.50 -23.44 -13.12
CA ASP A 189 -10.16 -23.15 -13.62
C ASP A 189 -10.17 -22.79 -15.11
N SER A 190 -9.10 -22.12 -15.58
CA SER A 190 -8.98 -21.77 -17.00
C SER A 190 -9.04 -23.01 -17.88
N LYS A 191 -9.53 -22.85 -19.12
CA LYS A 191 -9.64 -23.97 -20.07
C LYS A 191 -8.31 -24.72 -20.23
N LYS A 192 -7.19 -23.98 -20.17
CA LYS A 192 -5.84 -24.51 -20.28
C LYS A 192 -5.45 -25.44 -19.12
N LEU A 193 -5.93 -25.14 -17.91
CA LEU A 193 -5.66 -25.95 -16.72
C LEU A 193 -6.69 -27.07 -16.54
N SER A 194 -7.95 -26.85 -16.89
CA SER A 194 -9.12 -27.66 -16.49
C SER A 194 -9.01 -29.19 -16.62
N TYR A 195 -8.21 -29.71 -17.57
CA TYR A 195 -8.05 -31.16 -17.78
C TYR A 195 -6.76 -31.77 -17.22
N GLN A 196 -5.83 -30.94 -16.73
CA GLN A 196 -4.49 -31.37 -16.36
C GLN A 196 -4.22 -31.26 -14.86
N ILE A 197 -5.15 -30.70 -14.09
CA ILE A 197 -5.02 -30.40 -12.66
C ILE A 197 -5.66 -31.48 -11.78
N ARG A 198 -5.39 -31.43 -10.47
CA ARG A 198 -5.89 -32.38 -9.48
C ARG A 198 -7.23 -31.97 -8.89
N HIS A 199 -8.10 -32.97 -8.74
CA HIS A 199 -9.39 -32.84 -8.06
C HIS A 199 -9.41 -33.54 -6.68
N ASP A 200 -8.48 -34.47 -6.46
CA ASP A 200 -8.28 -35.15 -5.19
C ASP A 200 -7.08 -34.58 -4.45
N TYR A 201 -7.13 -34.62 -3.11
CA TYR A 201 -6.07 -34.11 -2.27
C TYR A 201 -4.90 -35.09 -2.20
N GLU A 202 -3.71 -34.58 -2.54
CA GLU A 202 -2.42 -35.16 -2.20
C GLU A 202 -1.56 -34.02 -1.64
N PRO A 203 -0.90 -34.17 -0.48
CA PRO A 203 -0.07 -33.13 0.09
C PRO A 203 1.02 -32.63 -0.90
N PRO A 204 1.36 -31.33 -0.88
CA PRO A 204 2.43 -30.79 -1.71
C PRO A 204 3.76 -31.50 -1.46
N LYS A 205 4.44 -31.88 -2.54
CA LYS A 205 5.76 -32.55 -2.50
C LYS A 205 6.94 -31.58 -2.63
N SER A 206 6.67 -30.36 -3.11
CA SER A 206 7.64 -29.31 -3.36
C SER A 206 7.33 -28.07 -2.52
N GLY A 207 8.33 -27.22 -2.32
CA GLY A 207 8.18 -25.94 -1.64
C GLY A 207 7.25 -24.99 -2.39
N MET A 208 6.58 -24.09 -1.65
CA MET A 208 5.61 -23.15 -2.21
C MET A 208 6.17 -22.21 -3.28
N VAL A 209 7.48 -21.94 -3.23
CA VAL A 209 8.20 -21.03 -4.14
C VAL A 209 8.73 -21.72 -5.40
N GLU A 210 8.62 -23.03 -5.51
CA GLU A 210 9.09 -23.79 -6.66
C GLU A 210 8.17 -23.58 -7.89
N GLU A 211 8.68 -23.95 -9.06
CA GLU A 211 7.90 -23.92 -10.29
C GLU A 211 6.70 -24.89 -10.22
N PRO A 212 5.54 -24.52 -10.78
CA PRO A 212 4.36 -25.38 -10.74
C PRO A 212 4.51 -26.58 -11.69
N ASP A 213 4.14 -27.76 -11.22
CA ASP A 213 3.78 -28.88 -12.08
C ASP A 213 2.26 -28.88 -12.24
N ILE A 214 1.78 -28.69 -13.47
CA ILE A 214 0.35 -28.60 -13.79
C ILE A 214 -0.42 -29.82 -13.22
N LYS A 215 0.20 -31.01 -13.25
CA LYS A 215 -0.39 -32.25 -12.73
C LYS A 215 -0.53 -32.28 -11.21
N HIS A 216 0.08 -31.34 -10.50
CA HIS A 216 0.02 -31.22 -9.04
C HIS A 216 -0.72 -29.95 -8.59
N LEU A 217 -1.21 -29.12 -9.51
CA LEU A 217 -2.04 -27.98 -9.18
C LEU A 217 -3.40 -28.46 -8.67
N PHE A 218 -3.85 -27.91 -7.55
CA PHE A 218 -5.20 -28.14 -7.06
C PHE A 218 -6.21 -27.32 -7.87
N SER A 219 -7.26 -27.98 -8.35
CA SER A 219 -8.41 -27.32 -8.97
C SER A 219 -9.08 -26.34 -8.00
N ILE A 220 -9.73 -25.31 -8.54
CA ILE A 220 -10.54 -24.37 -7.76
C ILE A 220 -11.60 -25.11 -6.94
N GLY A 221 -12.19 -26.19 -7.49
CA GLY A 221 -13.15 -27.02 -6.75
C GLY A 221 -12.54 -27.65 -5.49
N LEU A 222 -11.28 -28.11 -5.56
CA LEU A 222 -10.56 -28.65 -4.42
C LEU A 222 -10.13 -27.53 -3.45
N LEU A 223 -9.60 -26.42 -3.96
CA LEU A 223 -9.25 -25.23 -3.17
C LEU A 223 -10.45 -24.67 -2.40
N LYS A 224 -11.65 -24.70 -3.00
CA LYS A 224 -12.89 -24.28 -2.33
C LYS A 224 -13.14 -25.09 -1.06
N LYS A 225 -13.12 -26.42 -1.17
CA LYS A 225 -13.34 -27.37 -0.06
C LYS A 225 -12.24 -27.29 1.00
N MET A 226 -10.99 -27.24 0.56
CA MET A 226 -9.84 -27.29 1.46
C MET A 226 -9.59 -25.99 2.19
N VAL A 227 -9.85 -24.87 1.51
CA VAL A 227 -9.40 -23.54 1.96
C VAL A 227 -10.58 -22.59 2.12
N ALA A 228 -11.31 -22.27 1.06
CA ALA A 228 -12.31 -21.20 1.07
C ALA A 228 -13.40 -21.42 2.14
N GLU A 229 -13.97 -22.62 2.22
CA GLU A 229 -15.01 -22.99 3.20
C GLU A 229 -14.52 -22.85 4.64
N LYS A 230 -13.25 -23.18 4.91
CA LYS A 230 -12.65 -23.12 6.26
C LYS A 230 -12.21 -21.72 6.66
N LEU A 231 -12.06 -20.81 5.70
CA LEU A 231 -11.70 -19.42 5.95
C LEU A 231 -12.93 -18.57 6.31
N ILE A 232 -14.15 -18.95 5.92
CA ILE A 232 -15.36 -18.22 6.30
C ILE A 232 -15.50 -18.20 7.83
N GLY A 233 -15.66 -17.00 8.40
CA GLY A 233 -15.73 -16.82 9.86
C GLY A 233 -14.36 -16.79 10.56
N PHE A 234 -13.26 -17.05 9.85
CA PHE A 234 -11.93 -16.93 10.43
C PHE A 234 -11.58 -15.46 10.69
N LYS A 235 -10.97 -15.19 11.85
CA LYS A 235 -10.54 -13.86 12.25
C LYS A 235 -9.05 -13.66 11.97
N LEU A 236 -8.72 -12.63 11.21
CA LEU A 236 -7.34 -12.22 10.95
C LEU A 236 -6.91 -11.23 12.04
N ASP A 237 -6.46 -11.73 13.19
CA ASP A 237 -6.00 -10.93 14.34
C ASP A 237 -4.70 -10.16 14.02
N ALA A 238 -4.81 -9.11 13.22
CA ALA A 238 -3.72 -8.18 12.98
C ALA A 238 -4.28 -6.79 12.62
N ALA A 239 -3.75 -5.75 13.26
CA ALA A 239 -4.28 -4.40 13.09
C ALA A 239 -4.02 -3.81 11.68
N ALA A 240 -2.86 -4.12 11.08
CA ALA A 240 -2.46 -3.62 9.77
C ALA A 240 -2.79 -4.60 8.64
N THR A 241 -3.28 -4.08 7.50
CA THR A 241 -3.64 -4.88 6.31
C THR A 241 -2.51 -5.78 5.80
N LYS A 242 -1.25 -5.30 5.83
CA LYS A 242 -0.09 -6.12 5.44
C LYS A 242 0.01 -7.37 6.31
N ASN A 243 -0.10 -7.20 7.62
CA ASN A 243 0.02 -8.29 8.57
C ASN A 243 -1.18 -9.24 8.45
N ARG A 244 -2.38 -8.73 8.16
CA ARG A 244 -3.54 -9.57 7.80
C ARG A 244 -3.30 -10.37 6.52
N GLY A 245 -2.67 -9.78 5.51
CA GLY A 245 -2.26 -10.47 4.29
C GLY A 245 -1.34 -11.65 4.58
N GLN A 246 -0.29 -11.43 5.37
CA GLN A 246 0.64 -12.49 5.80
C GLN A 246 -0.03 -13.56 6.67
N ALA A 247 -0.94 -13.16 7.56
CA ALA A 247 -1.71 -14.09 8.38
C ALA A 247 -2.65 -14.96 7.52
N LEU A 248 -3.28 -14.36 6.50
CA LEU A 248 -4.12 -15.09 5.55
C LEU A 248 -3.27 -16.07 4.72
N GLU A 249 -2.15 -15.62 4.17
CA GLU A 249 -1.23 -16.45 3.39
C GLU A 249 -0.72 -17.65 4.20
N LYS A 250 -0.25 -17.41 5.43
CA LYS A 250 0.10 -18.47 6.38
C LYS A 250 -1.04 -19.45 6.58
N LYS A 251 -2.26 -18.95 6.78
CA LYS A 251 -3.41 -19.82 7.00
C LYS A 251 -3.76 -20.66 5.77
N VAL A 252 -3.64 -20.08 4.58
CA VAL A 252 -3.85 -20.80 3.32
C VAL A 252 -2.80 -21.91 3.16
N LEU A 253 -1.52 -21.62 3.41
CA LEU A 253 -0.45 -22.62 3.35
C LEU A 253 -0.69 -23.80 4.31
N GLU A 254 -1.06 -23.53 5.56
CA GLU A 254 -1.44 -24.56 6.54
C GLU A 254 -2.59 -25.44 6.03
N LEU A 255 -3.63 -24.82 5.45
CA LEU A 255 -4.82 -25.54 4.95
C LEU A 255 -4.53 -26.38 3.70
N LEU A 256 -3.53 -25.99 2.92
CA LEU A 256 -3.03 -26.75 1.77
C LEU A 256 -2.07 -27.89 2.18
N GLY A 257 -1.58 -27.88 3.42
CA GLY A 257 -0.69 -28.91 3.97
C GLY A 257 0.79 -28.61 3.80
N TYR A 258 1.19 -27.34 3.64
CA TYR A 258 2.60 -26.95 3.68
C TYR A 258 3.09 -26.83 5.12
N GLU A 259 4.35 -27.21 5.33
CA GLU A 259 5.08 -26.83 6.54
C GLU A 259 5.48 -25.36 6.44
N VAL A 260 4.95 -24.52 7.34
CA VAL A 260 5.18 -23.07 7.27
C VAL A 260 6.42 -22.70 8.08
N ASN A 261 7.49 -22.32 7.38
CA ASN A 261 8.62 -21.63 7.99
C ASN A 261 8.43 -20.11 7.86
N GLU A 262 8.79 -19.34 8.90
CA GLU A 262 8.59 -17.88 8.90
C GLU A 262 9.39 -17.15 7.81
N ASN A 263 10.48 -17.76 7.31
CA ASN A 263 11.30 -17.22 6.23
C ASN A 263 10.60 -17.25 4.85
N ASP A 264 9.68 -18.19 4.64
CA ASP A 264 9.03 -18.38 3.33
C ASP A 264 7.92 -17.34 3.07
N LEU A 265 7.26 -16.85 4.13
CA LEU A 265 6.17 -15.84 4.13
C LEU A 265 6.60 -14.43 3.67
N LEU A 266 7.87 -14.24 3.29
CA LEU A 266 8.46 -12.94 2.91
C LEU A 266 9.06 -12.94 1.51
N TYR A 267 8.93 -14.03 0.74
CA TYR A 267 9.56 -14.17 -0.56
C TYR A 267 9.08 -13.13 -1.58
N GLY A 268 7.83 -12.64 -1.45
CA GLY A 268 7.31 -11.50 -2.22
C GLY A 268 7.23 -11.76 -3.74
N ALA A 269 7.09 -13.03 -4.13
CA ALA A 269 6.94 -13.44 -5.51
C ALA A 269 5.48 -13.29 -5.99
N PHE A 270 5.32 -13.36 -7.31
CA PHE A 270 4.02 -13.52 -7.94
C PHE A 270 3.99 -14.84 -8.72
N PRO A 271 2.97 -15.68 -8.53
CA PRO A 271 1.96 -15.57 -7.47
C PRO A 271 2.52 -15.88 -6.08
N ASP A 272 1.77 -15.52 -5.03
CA ASP A 272 2.17 -15.71 -3.62
C ASP A 272 2.54 -17.18 -3.32
N ILE A 273 1.76 -18.15 -3.83
CA ILE A 273 2.06 -19.59 -3.78
C ILE A 273 2.36 -20.07 -5.20
N ARG A 274 3.64 -19.98 -5.61
CA ARG A 274 4.11 -20.21 -6.98
C ARG A 274 3.81 -21.62 -7.49
N ASN A 275 4.14 -22.65 -6.71
CA ASN A 275 3.96 -24.04 -7.14
C ASN A 275 2.48 -24.44 -7.25
N GLN A 276 1.58 -23.67 -6.64
CA GLN A 276 0.14 -23.81 -6.77
C GLN A 276 -0.48 -22.71 -7.61
N LEU A 277 0.30 -21.86 -8.30
CA LEU A 277 -0.19 -20.76 -9.14
C LEU A 277 -1.37 -19.98 -8.51
N LEU A 278 -1.26 -19.68 -7.21
CA LEU A 278 -2.32 -19.12 -6.38
C LEU A 278 -1.87 -17.82 -5.72
N GLU A 279 -2.56 -16.73 -6.05
CA GLU A 279 -2.42 -15.41 -5.45
C GLU A 279 -3.43 -15.23 -4.32
N VAL A 280 -2.97 -14.78 -3.15
CA VAL A 280 -3.78 -14.64 -1.94
C VAL A 280 -3.88 -13.17 -1.55
N LYS A 281 -5.11 -12.65 -1.44
CA LYS A 281 -5.33 -11.23 -1.15
C LYS A 281 -6.39 -10.99 -0.09
N VAL A 282 -6.09 -10.05 0.81
CA VAL A 282 -7.07 -9.50 1.75
C VAL A 282 -7.73 -8.27 1.16
N GLN A 283 -9.04 -8.15 1.33
CA GLN A 283 -9.81 -6.98 0.95
C GLN A 283 -10.45 -6.33 2.19
N ASP A 284 -9.78 -5.31 2.74
CA ASP A 284 -10.30 -4.48 3.84
C ASP A 284 -11.05 -3.23 3.35
N SER A 285 -10.77 -2.83 2.10
CA SER A 285 -11.29 -1.62 1.45
C SER A 285 -11.89 -1.98 0.10
N PRO A 286 -12.63 -1.09 -0.59
CA PRO A 286 -13.24 -1.42 -1.89
C PRO A 286 -12.24 -1.96 -2.93
N THR A 287 -10.96 -1.58 -2.83
CA THR A 287 -9.90 -1.99 -3.75
C THR A 287 -9.02 -3.11 -3.19
N VAL A 288 -8.60 -4.02 -4.06
CA VAL A 288 -7.56 -5.05 -3.85
C VAL A 288 -6.28 -4.59 -4.56
N ASP A 289 -5.12 -4.67 -3.89
CA ASP A 289 -3.80 -4.45 -4.55
C ASP A 289 -3.39 -5.75 -5.26
N LEU A 290 -3.29 -5.72 -6.59
CA LEU A 290 -2.80 -6.83 -7.42
C LEU A 290 -1.27 -6.80 -7.56
N GLY A 291 -0.62 -5.72 -7.15
CA GLY A 291 0.82 -5.58 -7.27
C GLY A 291 1.26 -5.20 -8.68
N LYS A 292 2.37 -5.78 -9.12
CA LYS A 292 3.00 -5.47 -10.41
C LYS A 292 2.25 -6.12 -11.58
N PHE A 293 1.72 -7.32 -11.38
CA PHE A 293 1.01 -8.07 -12.40
C PHE A 293 -0.49 -7.81 -12.30
N SER A 294 -1.20 -7.93 -13.43
CA SER A 294 -2.65 -7.79 -13.51
C SER A 294 -3.21 -8.77 -14.53
N PRO A 295 -4.34 -9.43 -14.25
CA PRO A 295 -5.08 -10.18 -15.25
C PRO A 295 -5.96 -9.28 -16.14
N GLU A 296 -5.77 -7.95 -16.12
CA GLU A 296 -6.35 -7.04 -17.12
C GLU A 296 -5.72 -7.25 -18.50
N LYS A 297 -4.44 -7.66 -18.53
CA LYS A 297 -3.70 -7.98 -19.74
C LYS A 297 -3.07 -9.36 -19.57
N GLU A 298 -3.05 -10.13 -20.65
CA GLU A 298 -2.37 -11.41 -20.66
C GLU A 298 -0.86 -11.19 -20.72
N GLU A 299 -0.15 -11.61 -19.69
CA GLU A 299 1.30 -11.54 -19.59
C GLU A 299 1.85 -12.89 -19.12
N ILE A 300 2.99 -13.31 -19.66
CA ILE A 300 3.64 -14.56 -19.26
C ILE A 300 4.17 -14.43 -17.82
N VAL A 301 3.81 -15.40 -16.99
CA VAL A 301 4.21 -15.51 -15.58
C VAL A 301 5.23 -16.64 -15.41
N ILE A 302 4.98 -17.78 -16.06
CA ILE A 302 5.87 -18.95 -16.08
C ILE A 302 6.16 -19.30 -17.54
N GLU A 303 7.39 -19.07 -17.99
CA GLU A 303 7.78 -19.24 -19.41
C GLU A 303 7.67 -20.70 -19.88
N ASP A 304 8.23 -21.65 -19.11
CA ASP A 304 8.34 -23.06 -19.51
C ASP A 304 6.99 -23.74 -19.76
N SER A 305 5.97 -23.34 -18.99
CA SER A 305 4.59 -23.85 -19.13
C SER A 305 3.67 -22.87 -19.85
N ASN A 306 4.23 -21.77 -20.38
CA ASN A 306 3.52 -20.65 -20.99
C ASN A 306 2.37 -20.11 -20.12
N LEU A 307 2.42 -20.25 -18.79
CA LEU A 307 1.32 -19.85 -17.90
C LEU A 307 1.28 -18.33 -17.78
N THR A 308 0.09 -17.77 -17.89
CA THR A 308 -0.10 -16.32 -17.95
C THR A 308 -0.86 -15.79 -16.74
N THR A 309 -0.95 -14.47 -16.62
CA THR A 309 -1.78 -13.78 -15.61
C THR A 309 -3.24 -14.23 -15.64
N PHE A 310 -3.74 -14.74 -16.77
CA PHE A 310 -5.08 -15.31 -16.90
C PHE A 310 -5.23 -16.66 -16.21
N ASP A 311 -4.18 -17.48 -16.19
CA ASP A 311 -4.16 -18.80 -15.57
C ASP A 311 -4.01 -18.74 -14.04
N VAL A 312 -3.40 -17.67 -13.52
CA VAL A 312 -3.23 -17.47 -12.07
C VAL A 312 -4.58 -17.46 -11.36
N ARG A 313 -4.72 -18.28 -10.32
CA ARG A 313 -5.93 -18.29 -9.48
C ARG A 313 -5.79 -17.29 -8.35
N TYR A 314 -6.89 -16.62 -8.03
CA TYR A 314 -6.95 -15.61 -6.98
C TYR A 314 -7.89 -16.06 -5.87
N LEU A 315 -7.39 -16.12 -4.64
CA LEU A 315 -8.17 -16.23 -3.42
C LEU A 315 -8.23 -14.86 -2.75
N ILE A 316 -9.40 -14.21 -2.81
CA ILE A 316 -9.60 -12.88 -2.24
C ILE A 316 -10.53 -12.99 -1.02
N ALA A 317 -9.99 -12.74 0.17
CA ALA A 317 -10.75 -12.73 1.42
C ALA A 317 -11.43 -11.38 1.64
N LEU A 318 -12.76 -11.38 1.66
CA LEU A 318 -13.60 -10.21 1.89
C LEU A 318 -13.79 -10.03 3.40
N THR A 319 -12.94 -9.20 3.99
CA THR A 319 -12.91 -8.99 5.43
C THR A 319 -13.80 -7.84 5.88
N ASN A 320 -14.33 -7.97 7.09
CA ASN A 320 -14.98 -6.88 7.79
C ASN A 320 -13.92 -6.00 8.47
N PRO A 321 -13.79 -4.71 8.12
CA PRO A 321 -12.74 -3.84 8.68
C PRO A 321 -12.95 -3.46 10.15
N LYS A 322 -14.08 -3.86 10.76
CA LYS A 322 -14.39 -3.65 12.19
C LYS A 322 -14.11 -4.90 13.02
N THR A 323 -14.56 -6.07 12.55
CA THR A 323 -14.43 -7.33 13.30
C THR A 323 -13.22 -8.16 12.89
N GLU A 324 -12.62 -7.84 11.74
CA GLU A 324 -11.47 -8.54 11.14
C GLU A 324 -11.79 -9.99 10.74
N ILE A 325 -13.08 -10.31 10.67
CA ILE A 325 -13.61 -11.61 10.25
C ILE A 325 -13.74 -11.64 8.73
N ILE A 326 -13.37 -12.78 8.13
CA ILE A 326 -13.64 -13.08 6.72
C ILE A 326 -15.13 -13.41 6.56
N GLU A 327 -15.85 -12.52 5.89
CA GLU A 327 -17.31 -12.64 5.68
C GLU A 327 -17.68 -13.23 4.32
N GLY A 328 -16.70 -13.31 3.40
CA GLY A 328 -16.87 -13.94 2.10
C GLY A 328 -15.53 -14.18 1.41
N ILE A 329 -15.54 -15.04 0.40
CA ILE A 329 -14.36 -15.39 -0.40
C ILE A 329 -14.70 -15.26 -1.88
N ILE A 330 -13.74 -14.80 -2.68
CA ILE A 330 -13.74 -14.96 -4.14
C ILE A 330 -12.60 -15.90 -4.49
N LEU A 331 -12.90 -16.92 -5.30
CA LEU A 331 -11.93 -17.90 -5.80
C LEU A 331 -12.08 -18.08 -7.31
N SER A 332 -11.18 -17.51 -8.08
CA SER A 332 -11.38 -17.36 -9.54
C SER A 332 -10.05 -17.40 -10.29
N PRO A 333 -9.99 -17.92 -11.53
CA PRO A 333 -8.86 -17.65 -12.41
C PRO A 333 -8.82 -16.16 -12.78
N GLY A 334 -7.64 -15.68 -13.16
CA GLY A 334 -7.41 -14.29 -13.52
C GLY A 334 -8.30 -13.81 -14.66
N GLU A 335 -8.48 -14.63 -15.70
CA GLU A 335 -9.32 -14.29 -16.88
C GLU A 335 -10.77 -13.91 -16.51
N LYS A 336 -11.28 -14.45 -15.40
CA LYS A 336 -12.65 -14.19 -14.93
C LYS A 336 -12.77 -12.94 -14.07
N LEU A 337 -11.69 -12.40 -13.51
CA LEU A 337 -11.76 -11.21 -12.66
C LEU A 337 -12.25 -9.98 -13.43
N GLY A 338 -11.85 -9.82 -14.68
CA GLY A 338 -12.28 -8.70 -15.53
C GLY A 338 -13.73 -8.76 -15.98
N GLU A 339 -14.35 -9.93 -15.98
CA GLU A 339 -15.78 -10.11 -16.28
C GLU A 339 -16.67 -9.67 -15.09
N LEU A 340 -16.11 -9.68 -13.88
CA LEU A 340 -16.86 -9.54 -12.63
C LEU A 340 -16.60 -8.22 -11.91
N PHE A 341 -15.40 -7.68 -12.08
CA PHE A 341 -14.89 -6.55 -11.33
C PHE A 341 -14.23 -5.54 -12.26
N SER A 342 -14.07 -4.31 -11.77
CA SER A 342 -13.47 -3.25 -12.56
C SER A 342 -12.02 -3.03 -12.15
N TYR A 343 -11.11 -3.00 -13.12
CA TYR A 343 -9.76 -2.52 -12.88
C TYR A 343 -9.75 -1.01 -12.68
N VAL A 344 -8.90 -0.53 -11.78
CA VAL A 344 -8.70 0.91 -11.57
C VAL A 344 -7.86 1.43 -12.73
N SER A 345 -8.52 2.04 -13.71
CA SER A 345 -7.92 2.52 -14.97
C SER A 345 -6.79 3.54 -14.82
N ALA A 346 -6.72 4.21 -13.67
CA ALA A 346 -5.67 5.19 -13.42
C ALA A 346 -4.44 4.51 -12.82
N GLU A 347 -3.45 4.20 -13.66
CA GLU A 347 -2.15 3.67 -13.22
C GLU A 347 -1.62 4.47 -12.04
N SER A 348 -1.28 3.76 -10.98
CA SER A 348 -0.58 4.32 -9.84
C SER A 348 0.76 3.64 -9.73
N TYR A 349 1.78 4.38 -9.35
CA TYR A 349 3.10 3.82 -9.14
C TYR A 349 3.68 4.29 -7.82
N LYS A 350 4.66 3.54 -7.33
CA LYS A 350 5.44 3.92 -6.16
C LYS A 350 6.93 3.93 -6.47
N CYS A 351 7.62 4.90 -5.87
CA CYS A 351 9.07 4.95 -5.74
C CYS A 351 9.43 4.66 -4.28
N GLN A 352 10.51 3.91 -4.05
CA GLN A 352 10.86 3.45 -2.71
C GLN A 352 12.29 3.81 -2.30
N ARG A 353 12.47 4.03 -0.99
CA ARG A 353 13.78 4.22 -0.38
C ARG A 353 13.84 3.65 1.03
N ALA A 354 14.84 2.81 1.29
CA ALA A 354 15.15 2.34 2.63
C ALA A 354 15.95 3.42 3.36
N ILE A 355 15.54 3.78 4.57
CA ILE A 355 16.23 4.70 5.46
C ILE A 355 16.52 3.94 6.77
N PRO A 356 17.79 3.75 7.16
CA PRO A 356 18.14 3.01 8.36
C PRO A 356 17.46 3.56 9.61
N MET A 357 16.98 2.70 10.52
CA MET A 357 16.34 3.18 11.75
C MET A 357 17.31 3.94 12.67
N SER A 358 18.59 3.58 12.62
CA SER A 358 19.67 4.31 13.29
C SER A 358 19.78 5.78 12.89
N PHE A 359 19.29 6.18 11.71
CA PHE A 359 19.18 7.59 11.35
C PHE A 359 18.14 8.31 12.21
N PHE A 360 16.95 7.74 12.36
CA PHE A 360 15.87 8.34 13.15
C PHE A 360 16.19 8.35 14.66
N GLU A 361 16.88 7.32 15.15
CA GLU A 361 17.27 7.19 16.56
C GLU A 361 18.20 8.32 17.03
N LYS A 362 19.12 8.78 16.18
CA LYS A 362 20.03 9.91 16.47
C LYS A 362 19.32 11.22 16.83
N TYR A 363 18.07 11.35 16.40
CA TYR A 363 17.28 12.58 16.55
C TYR A 363 16.10 12.42 17.51
N TYR A 364 16.11 11.39 18.37
CA TYR A 364 15.13 11.25 19.44
C TYR A 364 15.09 12.52 20.30
N GLY A 365 13.88 12.98 20.63
CA GLY A 365 13.65 14.20 21.41
C GLY A 365 13.88 15.50 20.64
N LYS A 366 14.04 15.45 19.31
CA LYS A 366 14.35 16.63 18.50
C LYS A 366 13.37 16.83 17.34
N SER A 367 13.24 18.09 16.94
CA SER A 367 12.74 18.49 15.62
C SER A 367 13.92 18.97 14.80
N VAL A 368 14.14 18.46 13.59
CA VAL A 368 15.31 18.80 12.77
C VAL A 368 14.99 18.86 11.27
N PHE A 369 15.79 19.62 10.52
CA PHE A 369 15.73 19.72 9.06
C PHE A 369 17.07 19.29 8.45
N ASN A 370 17.04 18.38 7.46
CA ASN A 370 18.22 17.89 6.72
C ASN A 370 19.49 17.75 7.59
N PRO A 371 19.42 17.01 8.71
CA PRO A 371 20.45 17.07 9.73
C PRO A 371 21.75 16.38 9.25
N SER A 372 22.90 16.63 9.89
CA SER A 372 24.19 16.12 9.39
C SER A 372 24.34 14.61 9.40
#